data_AF-A0A8H3FMF5-F1
#
_entry.id   AF-A0A8H3FMF5-F1
#
_cell.length_a   1.000
_cell.length_b   1.000
_cell.length_c   1.000
_cell.angle_alpha   90.00
_cell.angle_beta   90.00
_cell.angle_gamma   90.00
#
_symmetry.space_group_name_H-M   'P 1'
#
loop_
_entity.id
_entity.type
_entity.pdbx_description
1 polymer ?
#
loop_
_entity_poly.entity_id
_entity_poly.type
_entity_poly.pdbx_seq_one_letter_code
_entity_poly.pdbx_strand_id
1 'polypeptide(L)'
;MNSFILYRSAYADRILALVEQKEEEGKDVAEVRGGHRGVSKIAGESWRMETKEVRELCELWMVLEKRAHEGAWPEYRFLPKK
;
A
#
# COMPACT_ATOMS: atom_id res chain seq x y z
N MET A 1 -7.96 -7.74 0.46
CA MET A 1 -7.21 -6.62 1.12
C MET A 1 -8.03 -5.33 1.10
N ASN A 2 -7.68 -4.26 1.85
CA ASN A 2 -8.35 -2.94 1.72
C ASN A 2 -7.73 -2.07 0.61
N SER A 3 -8.40 -1.00 0.18
CA SER A 3 -7.97 -0.14 -0.95
C SER A 3 -6.59 0.50 -0.72
N PHE A 4 -6.31 0.99 0.47
CA PHE A 4 -4.98 1.54 0.81
C PHE A 4 -3.88 0.48 0.78
N ILE A 5 -4.16 -0.74 1.26
CA ILE A 5 -3.19 -1.84 1.22
C ILE A 5 -2.89 -2.24 -0.22
N LEU A 6 -3.88 -2.24 -1.12
CA LEU A 6 -3.67 -2.47 -2.55
C LEU A 6 -2.80 -1.38 -3.18
N TYR A 7 -3.11 -0.11 -2.90
CA TYR A 7 -2.28 1.03 -3.34
C TYR A 7 -0.84 0.88 -2.86
N ARG A 8 -0.64 0.66 -1.56
CA ARG A 8 0.68 0.50 -0.96
C ARG A 8 1.47 -0.63 -1.62
N SER A 9 0.83 -1.76 -1.90
CA SER A 9 1.46 -2.90 -2.56
C SER A 9 1.84 -2.58 -4.01
N ALA A 10 1.00 -1.86 -4.75
CA ALA A 10 1.29 -1.48 -6.14
C ALA A 10 2.47 -0.49 -6.26
N TYR A 11 2.66 0.38 -5.26
CA TYR A 11 3.69 1.42 -5.28
C TYR A 11 4.90 1.12 -4.40
N ALA A 12 4.94 -0.03 -3.71
CA ALA A 12 6.01 -0.37 -2.77
C ALA A 12 7.40 -0.32 -3.43
N ASP A 13 7.55 -0.99 -4.57
CA ASP A 13 8.84 -1.07 -5.28
C ASP A 13 9.29 0.30 -5.78
N ARG A 14 8.35 1.11 -6.28
CA ARG A 14 8.63 2.49 -6.71
C ARG A 14 9.08 3.35 -5.54
N ILE A 15 8.42 3.23 -4.39
CA ILE A 15 8.80 3.97 -3.18
C ILE A 15 10.19 3.55 -2.72
N LEU A 16 10.53 2.26 -2.75
CA LEU A 16 11.87 1.78 -2.43
C LEU A 16 12.94 2.36 -3.37
N ALA A 17 12.72 2.29 -4.68
CA ALA A 17 13.65 2.84 -5.67
C ALA A 17 13.87 4.36 -5.48
N LEU A 18 12.81 5.12 -5.16
CA LEU A 18 12.92 6.55 -4.89
C LEU A 18 13.74 6.86 -3.62
N VAL A 19 13.72 5.97 -2.64
CA VAL A 19 14.51 6.12 -1.41
C VAL A 19 15.97 5.84 -1.69
N GLU A 20 16.26 4.75 -2.41
CA GLU A 20 17.61 4.39 -2.85
C GLU A 20 18.24 5.52 -3.67
N GLN A 21 17.51 6.06 -4.65
CA GLN A 21 17.98 7.19 -5.45
C GLN A 21 18.31 8.42 -4.59
N LYS A 22 17.47 8.74 -3.59
CA LYS A 22 17.73 9.89 -2.70
C LYS A 22 18.94 9.65 -1.79
N GLU A 23 19.21 8.41 -1.36
CA GLU A 23 20.45 8.06 -0.64
C GLU A 23 21.68 8.30 -1.51
N GLU A 24 21.65 7.88 -2.77
CA GLU A 24 22.76 8.07 -3.73
C GLU A 24 23.05 9.55 -4.00
N GLU A 25 22.00 10.38 -4.06
CA GLU A 25 22.10 11.84 -4.19
C GLU A 25 22.58 12.54 -2.89
N GLY A 26 22.85 11.79 -1.82
CA GLY A 26 23.29 12.32 -0.53
C GLY A 26 22.22 13.07 0.24
N LYS A 27 20.93 12.88 -0.09
CA LYS A 27 19.81 13.49 0.63
C LYS A 27 19.50 12.70 1.89
N ASP A 28 19.15 13.40 2.96
CA ASP A 28 18.74 12.76 4.21
C ASP A 28 17.42 11.99 4.00
N VAL A 29 17.49 10.67 4.11
CA VAL A 29 16.34 9.76 4.09
C VAL A 29 16.23 8.99 5.41
N ALA A 30 16.83 9.46 6.50
CA ALA A 30 16.74 8.81 7.81
C ALA A 30 15.29 8.54 8.22
N GLU A 31 14.36 9.39 7.78
CA GLU A 31 12.92 9.26 8.00
C GLU A 31 12.29 8.04 7.28
N VAL A 32 12.95 7.53 6.25
CA VAL A 32 12.51 6.39 5.43
C VAL A 32 13.31 5.11 5.69
N ARG A 33 14.44 5.21 6.43
CA ARG A 33 15.22 4.06 6.90
C ARG A 33 14.41 3.22 7.88
N GLY A 34 13.60 2.32 7.34
CA GLY A 34 12.75 1.42 8.12
C GLY A 34 12.11 0.31 7.31
N GLY A 35 12.58 0.09 6.07
CA GLY A 35 12.01 -0.87 5.12
C GLY A 35 10.51 -0.69 4.99
N HIS A 36 9.76 -1.72 5.36
CA HIS A 36 8.29 -1.73 5.29
C HIS A 36 7.62 -0.57 6.04
N ARG A 37 8.19 -0.08 7.16
CA ARG A 37 7.63 1.07 7.92
C ARG A 37 7.77 2.38 7.14
N GLY A 38 8.92 2.61 6.51
CA GLY A 38 9.17 3.79 5.68
C GLY A 38 8.24 3.82 4.46
N VAL A 39 8.10 2.68 3.79
CA VAL A 39 7.20 2.52 2.63
C VAL A 39 5.75 2.87 3.00
N SER A 40 5.25 2.33 4.12
CA SER A 40 3.88 2.63 4.56
C SER A 40 3.66 4.10 4.91
N LYS A 41 4.67 4.78 5.45
CA LYS A 41 4.59 6.21 5.76
C LYS A 41 4.47 7.05 4.49
N ILE A 42 5.38 6.85 3.53
CA ILE A 42 5.35 7.56 2.24
C ILE A 42 4.08 7.25 1.46
N ALA A 43 3.67 5.98 1.42
CA ALA A 43 2.43 5.59 0.76
C ALA A 43 1.21 6.25 1.42
N GLY A 44 1.20 6.39 2.76
CA GLY A 44 0.12 7.07 3.49
C GLY A 44 0.03 8.57 3.19
N GLU A 45 1.17 9.24 3.03
CA GLU A 45 1.22 10.64 2.58
C GLU A 45 0.76 10.77 1.13
N SER A 46 1.30 9.93 0.24
CA SER A 46 0.95 9.92 -1.18
C SER A 46 -0.54 9.64 -1.39
N TRP A 47 -1.10 8.67 -0.66
CA TRP A 47 -2.52 8.32 -0.71
C TRP A 47 -3.47 9.49 -0.42
N ARG A 48 -3.08 10.41 0.48
CA ARG A 48 -3.88 11.60 0.81
C ARG A 48 -3.84 12.67 -0.28
N MET A 49 -2.78 12.69 -1.08
CA MET A 49 -2.61 13.60 -2.21
C MET A 49 -3.07 12.99 -3.53
N GLU A 50 -3.40 11.70 -3.52
CA GLU A 50 -3.72 10.95 -4.71
C GLU A 50 -5.03 11.39 -5.36
N THR A 51 -5.07 11.27 -6.69
CA THR A 51 -6.23 11.61 -7.50
C THR A 51 -7.46 10.76 -7.12
N LYS A 52 -8.66 11.27 -7.43
CA LYS A 52 -9.91 10.55 -7.15
C LYS A 52 -9.96 9.26 -7.95
N GLU A 53 -9.52 9.32 -9.20
CA GLU A 53 -9.51 8.23 -10.18
C GLU A 53 -8.68 7.04 -9.69
N VAL A 54 -7.48 7.28 -9.15
CA VAL A 54 -6.63 6.22 -8.61
C VAL A 54 -7.23 5.62 -7.33
N ARG A 55 -7.85 6.45 -6.47
CA ARG A 55 -8.53 5.95 -5.27
C ARG A 55 -9.74 5.07 -5.61
N GLU A 56 -10.56 5.50 -6.56
CA GLU A 56 -11.71 4.74 -7.08
C GLU A 56 -11.27 3.42 -7.74
N LEU A 57 -10.16 3.43 -8.48
CA LEU A 57 -9.60 2.21 -9.06
C LEU A 57 -9.17 1.21 -7.97
N CYS A 58 -8.51 1.70 -6.92
CA CYS A 58 -8.11 0.86 -5.78
C CYS A 58 -9.33 0.33 -4.99
N GLU A 59 -10.42 1.10 -4.92
CA GLU A 59 -11.68 0.64 -4.34
C GLU A 59 -12.36 -0.44 -5.17
N LEU A 60 -12.38 -0.29 -6.51
CA LEU A 60 -12.89 -1.31 -7.42
C LEU A 60 -12.12 -2.63 -7.23
N TRP A 61 -10.79 -2.56 -7.22
CA TRP A 61 -9.95 -3.74 -7.00
C TRP A 61 -10.20 -4.36 -5.64
N MET A 62 -10.38 -3.58 -4.59
CA MET A 62 -10.74 -4.07 -3.26
C MET A 62 -12.05 -4.88 -3.26
N VAL A 63 -13.07 -4.39 -3.98
CA VAL A 63 -14.35 -5.13 -4.12
C VAL A 63 -14.15 -6.45 -4.87
N LEU A 64 -13.36 -6.45 -5.95
CA LEU A 64 -13.06 -7.66 -6.72
C LEU A 64 -12.30 -8.70 -5.87
N GLU A 65 -11.27 -8.26 -5.15
CA GLU A 65 -10.49 -9.10 -4.25
C GLU A 65 -11.37 -9.71 -3.15
N LYS A 66 -12.27 -8.91 -2.56
CA LYS A 66 -13.20 -9.38 -1.54
C LYS A 66 -14.14 -10.46 -2.10
N ARG A 67 -14.74 -10.24 -3.27
CA ARG A 67 -15.62 -11.22 -3.92
C ARG A 67 -14.88 -12.50 -4.28
N ALA A 68 -13.66 -12.38 -4.81
CA ALA A 68 -12.82 -13.54 -5.12
C ALA A 68 -12.49 -14.34 -3.86
N HIS A 69 -12.13 -13.66 -2.77
CA HIS A 69 -11.87 -14.31 -1.49
C HIS A 69 -13.12 -14.99 -0.91
N GLU A 70 -14.29 -14.35 -0.96
CA GLU A 70 -15.56 -14.94 -0.52
C GLU A 70 -15.92 -16.19 -1.35
N GLY A 71 -15.70 -16.16 -2.67
CA GLY A 71 -15.92 -17.32 -3.54
C GLY A 71 -14.93 -18.46 -3.29
N ALA A 72 -13.66 -18.15 -3.04
CA ALA A 72 -12.62 -19.15 -2.77
C ALA A 72 -12.74 -19.76 -1.36
N TRP A 73 -13.21 -18.97 -0.39
CA TRP A 73 -13.31 -19.37 1.01
C TRP A 73 -14.69 -19.01 1.61
N PRO A 74 -15.79 -19.68 1.21
CA PRO A 74 -17.14 -19.32 1.64
C PRO A 74 -17.35 -19.37 3.16
N GLU A 75 -16.65 -20.30 3.84
CA GLU A 75 -16.74 -20.51 5.29
C GLU A 75 -15.73 -19.67 6.08
N TYR A 76 -14.92 -18.84 5.42
CA TYR A 76 -13.92 -18.03 6.11
C TYR A 76 -14.57 -16.95 6.97
N ARG A 77 -14.17 -16.91 8.25
CA ARG A 77 -14.54 -15.84 9.18
C ARG A 77 -13.30 -15.26 9.82
N PHE A 78 -13.13 -13.95 9.72
CA PHE A 78 -12.03 -13.26 10.39
C PHE A 78 -12.22 -13.34 11.91
N LEU A 79 -11.26 -13.97 12.59
CA LEU A 79 -11.22 -14.11 14.04
C LEU A 79 -9.96 -13.41 14.56
N PRO A 80 -10.07 -12.14 15.00
CA PRO A 80 -8.92 -11.44 15.56
C PRO A 80 -8.50 -12.11 16.87
N LYS A 81 -7.21 -12.47 16.98
CA LYS A 81 -6.63 -12.85 18.26
C LYS A 81 -6.28 -11.57 19.02
N LYS A 82 -6.73 -11.49 20.27
CA LYS A 82 -6.32 -10.43 21.21
C LYS A 82 -4.89 -10.66 21.67
#